data_AF-A0A6P7H8E8-F1
#
_entry.id   AF-A0A6P7H8E8-F1
#
_cell.length_a   1.000
_cell.length_b   1.000
_cell.length_c   1.000
_cell.angle_alpha   90.00
_cell.angle_beta   90.00
_cell.angle_gamma   90.00
#
_symmetry.space_group_name_H-M   'P 1'
#
loop_
_entity.id
_entity.type
_entity.pdbx_description
1 polymer ?
#
loop_
_entity_poly.entity_id
_entity_poly.type
_entity_poly.pdbx_seq_one_letter_code
_entity_poly.pdbx_strand_id
1 'polypeptide(L)'
;QHNLDSHQTSQYSDNQWSIEKGYAEDAGLEAYPRRALLSGISNALTVRFVTMFNVVDKSCKSGFQGFKVSLHLPSRIPRPSQEYFRIPDNQAVMAAVSPNMIKTSDSLTNYDVRKRKCHFSYERNLKFFRVYTLLNCKMECLTNFTLQYCGCVGFYMP
;
A
#
# COMPACT_ATOMS: atom_id res chain seq x y z
N GLN A 1 8.74 11.31 25.18
CA GLN A 1 9.45 10.33 24.32
C GLN A 1 8.49 9.78 23.27
N HIS A 2 8.40 10.43 22.11
CA HIS A 2 7.65 9.88 20.96
C HIS A 2 8.57 8.92 20.21
N ASN A 3 8.31 7.62 20.34
CA ASN A 3 8.94 6.60 19.52
C ASN A 3 8.26 6.64 18.15
N LEU A 4 8.81 7.43 17.24
CA LEU A 4 8.51 7.29 15.81
C LEU A 4 9.24 6.03 15.37
N ASP A 5 8.52 4.92 15.30
CA ASP A 5 8.96 3.75 14.54
C ASP A 5 8.99 4.17 13.06
N SER A 6 10.07 4.86 12.69
CA SER A 6 10.46 5.02 11.30
C SER A 6 10.58 3.60 10.76
N HIS A 7 9.70 3.23 9.83
CA HIS A 7 9.97 2.10 8.94
C HIS A 7 11.28 2.42 8.23
N GLN A 8 12.40 1.98 8.83
CA GLN A 8 13.69 1.93 8.19
C GLN A 8 13.51 1.00 6.99
N THR A 9 13.31 1.61 5.82
CA THR A 9 13.60 0.96 4.56
C THR A 9 15.11 0.81 4.54
N SER A 10 15.58 -0.28 5.15
CA SER A 10 16.95 -0.77 5.00
C SER A 10 17.30 -0.73 3.52
N GLN A 11 18.57 -0.45 3.21
CA GLN A 11 19.19 -0.32 1.89
C GLN A 11 18.95 -1.54 0.99
N TYR A 12 17.71 -1.81 0.60
CA TYR A 12 17.36 -2.76 -0.44
C TYR A 12 17.60 -2.04 -1.76
N SER A 13 18.41 -2.65 -2.62
CA SER A 13 18.60 -2.24 -4.00
C SER A 13 17.24 -1.91 -4.63
N ASP A 14 17.01 -0.63 -4.96
CA ASP A 14 15.78 -0.12 -5.61
C ASP A 14 15.48 -0.82 -6.95
N ASN A 15 16.34 -1.76 -7.41
CA ASN A 15 16.26 -2.40 -8.71
C ASN A 15 15.63 -3.81 -8.70
N GLN A 16 15.30 -4.39 -7.55
CA GLN A 16 14.85 -5.78 -7.50
C GLN A 16 13.35 -5.98 -7.74
N TRP A 17 12.54 -4.92 -7.70
CA TRP A 17 11.10 -4.98 -7.98
C TRP A 17 10.55 -3.67 -8.55
N SER A 18 9.62 -3.75 -9.52
CA SER A 18 8.83 -2.60 -9.99
C SER A 18 7.36 -2.95 -10.20
N ILE A 19 6.49 -1.92 -10.25
CA ILE A 19 5.05 -2.13 -10.44
C ILE A 19 4.73 -2.69 -11.83
N GLU A 20 5.48 -2.31 -12.87
CA GLU A 20 5.29 -2.82 -14.23
C GLU A 20 5.87 -4.23 -14.41
N LYS A 21 7.13 -4.41 -14.03
CA LYS A 21 7.91 -5.61 -14.36
C LYS A 21 7.81 -6.69 -13.29
N GLY A 22 7.41 -6.36 -12.06
CA GLY A 22 7.44 -7.28 -10.94
C GLY A 22 8.88 -7.46 -10.44
N TYR A 23 9.19 -8.64 -9.90
CA TYR A 23 10.52 -8.97 -9.38
C TYR A 23 11.51 -9.23 -10.52
N ALA A 24 12.74 -8.74 -10.37
CA ALA A 24 13.84 -9.09 -11.25
C ALA A 24 14.18 -10.60 -11.15
N GLU A 25 14.78 -11.17 -12.19
CA GLU A 25 15.15 -12.59 -12.22
C GLU A 25 16.17 -12.96 -11.14
N ASP A 26 17.05 -12.04 -10.79
CA ASP A 26 18.11 -12.18 -9.78
C ASP A 26 17.72 -11.66 -8.39
N ALA A 27 16.44 -11.32 -8.17
CA ALA A 27 15.98 -10.73 -6.90
C ALA A 27 16.19 -11.63 -5.68
N GLY A 28 16.46 -12.93 -5.87
CA GLY A 28 16.69 -13.89 -4.78
C GLY A 28 15.45 -14.13 -3.92
N LEU A 29 15.63 -14.83 -2.80
CA LEU A 29 14.54 -15.21 -1.87
C LEU A 29 14.13 -14.06 -0.93
N GLU A 30 15.07 -13.20 -0.56
CA GLU A 30 14.87 -12.09 0.40
C GLU A 30 14.55 -10.75 -0.29
N ALA A 31 14.01 -10.79 -1.51
CA ALA A 31 13.60 -9.60 -2.25
C ALA A 31 12.58 -8.76 -1.47
N TYR A 32 12.63 -7.44 -1.68
CA TYR A 32 11.60 -6.52 -1.20
C TYR A 32 10.80 -5.92 -2.37
N PRO A 33 9.46 -5.81 -2.30
CA PRO A 33 8.58 -6.34 -1.25
C PRO A 33 8.70 -7.87 -1.09
N ARG A 34 8.38 -8.42 0.09
CA ARG A 34 8.39 -9.88 0.27
C ARG A 34 7.29 -10.52 -0.57
N ARG A 35 7.62 -11.61 -1.28
CA ARG A 35 6.67 -12.38 -2.10
C ARG A 35 6.33 -13.73 -1.50
N ALA A 36 5.10 -14.17 -1.72
CA ALA A 36 4.75 -15.57 -1.49
C ALA A 36 5.43 -16.44 -2.55
N LEU A 37 6.18 -17.46 -2.13
CA LEU A 37 6.84 -18.41 -3.03
C LEU A 37 5.95 -19.60 -3.37
N LEU A 38 5.05 -19.95 -2.45
CA LEU A 38 4.15 -21.07 -2.54
C LEU A 38 2.76 -20.66 -2.04
N SER A 39 1.74 -21.31 -2.57
CA SER A 39 0.36 -21.18 -2.10
C SER A 39 0.06 -22.17 -0.97
N GLY A 40 -1.00 -21.90 -0.20
CA GLY A 40 -1.49 -22.81 0.85
C GLY A 40 -1.28 -22.29 2.28
N ILE A 41 -2.04 -22.85 3.22
CA ILE A 41 -2.09 -22.38 4.62
C ILE A 41 -0.72 -22.52 5.32
N SER A 42 0.05 -23.56 5.02
CA SER A 42 1.39 -23.76 5.58
C SER A 42 2.41 -22.70 5.14
N ASN A 43 2.16 -22.00 4.03
CA ASN A 43 2.99 -20.92 3.48
C ASN A 43 2.31 -19.55 3.61
N ALA A 44 1.22 -19.45 4.36
CA ALA A 44 0.43 -18.23 4.49
C ALA A 44 1.06 -17.23 5.46
N LEU A 45 0.76 -15.95 5.24
CA LEU A 45 1.06 -14.91 6.22
C LEU A 45 0.19 -15.10 7.47
N THR A 46 0.83 -15.37 8.61
CA THR A 46 0.14 -15.46 9.90
C THR A 46 0.39 -14.19 10.71
N VAL A 47 -0.69 -13.50 11.07
CA VAL A 47 -0.63 -12.29 11.91
C VAL A 47 -1.45 -12.56 13.17
N ARG A 48 -0.83 -12.37 14.34
CA ARG A 48 -1.51 -12.47 15.63
C ARG A 48 -1.79 -11.06 16.15
N PHE A 49 -3.08 -10.74 16.24
CA PHE A 49 -3.52 -9.49 16.84
C PHE A 49 -3.68 -9.66 18.36
N VAL A 50 -3.28 -8.66 19.14
CA VAL A 50 -3.34 -8.68 20.61
C VAL A 50 -3.96 -7.37 21.09
N THR A 51 -5.07 -7.47 21.81
CA THR A 51 -5.74 -6.32 22.43
C THR A 51 -5.38 -6.25 23.92
N MET A 52 -4.95 -5.08 24.40
CA MET A 52 -4.72 -4.85 25.83
C MET A 52 -5.97 -4.22 26.47
N PHE A 53 -6.74 -5.02 27.22
CA PHE A 53 -8.03 -4.61 27.80
C PHE A 53 -7.94 -3.45 28.82
N ASN A 54 -6.76 -3.16 29.36
CA ASN A 54 -6.52 -2.06 30.29
C ASN A 54 -6.33 -0.69 29.60
N VAL A 55 -6.17 -0.66 28.27
CA VAL A 55 -5.97 0.57 27.48
C VAL A 55 -7.20 0.91 26.62
N VAL A 56 -8.14 -0.02 26.47
CA VAL A 56 -9.36 0.22 25.69
C VAL A 56 -10.32 1.08 26.53
N ASP A 57 -10.49 2.34 26.13
CA ASP A 57 -11.41 3.26 26.78
C ASP A 57 -12.83 2.68 26.78
N LYS A 58 -13.37 2.46 27.98
CA LYS A 58 -14.72 1.91 28.18
C LYS A 58 -15.80 2.84 27.62
N SER A 59 -15.50 4.12 27.41
CA SER A 59 -16.42 5.09 26.81
C SER A 59 -16.49 4.99 25.28
N CYS A 60 -15.48 4.41 24.62
CA CYS A 60 -15.47 4.16 23.16
C CYS A 60 -16.21 2.87 22.74
N LYS A 61 -17.01 2.27 23.62
CA LYS A 61 -17.67 0.97 23.41
C LYS A 61 -18.80 0.96 22.38
N SER A 62 -19.19 2.10 21.80
CA SER A 62 -20.24 2.15 20.77
C SER A 62 -19.68 1.70 19.41
N GLY A 63 -19.30 0.42 19.28
CA GLY A 63 -18.76 -0.10 18.03
C GLY A 63 -18.31 -1.56 18.07
N PHE A 64 -17.94 -2.08 16.90
CA PHE A 64 -17.36 -3.40 16.73
C PHE A 64 -16.01 -3.50 17.44
N GLN A 65 -15.84 -4.53 18.28
CA GLN A 65 -14.58 -4.83 18.95
C GLN A 65 -13.77 -5.84 18.12
N GLY A 66 -12.56 -5.45 17.76
CA GLY A 66 -11.65 -6.25 16.94
C GLY A 66 -10.78 -5.37 16.04
N PHE A 67 -10.29 -5.96 14.96
CA PHE A 67 -9.30 -5.35 14.08
C PHE A 67 -9.90 -5.07 12.70
N LYS A 68 -9.48 -3.97 12.06
CA LYS A 68 -9.71 -3.73 10.64
C LYS A 68 -8.45 -4.10 9.88
N VAL A 69 -8.58 -4.95 8.88
CA VAL A 69 -7.48 -5.36 8.01
C VAL A 69 -7.77 -4.92 6.59
N SER A 70 -6.80 -4.26 5.96
CA SER A 70 -6.88 -3.79 4.59
C SER A 70 -5.80 -4.47 3.75
N LEU A 71 -6.17 -4.96 2.57
CA LEU A 71 -5.25 -5.52 1.59
C LEU A 71 -5.16 -4.54 0.43
N HIS A 72 -3.94 -4.10 0.10
CA HIS A 72 -3.71 -3.14 -0.97
C HIS A 72 -2.37 -3.40 -1.66
N LEU A 73 -2.18 -2.75 -2.81
CA LEU A 73 -0.91 -2.77 -3.55
C LEU A 73 0.19 -2.05 -2.75
N PRO A 74 1.45 -2.54 -2.77
CA PRO A 74 2.57 -1.90 -2.04
C PRO A 74 2.83 -0.44 -2.44
N SER A 75 2.50 -0.07 -3.68
CA SER A 75 2.69 1.29 -4.22
C SER A 75 1.54 2.26 -3.90
N ARG A 76 0.51 1.81 -3.18
CA ARG A 76 -0.66 2.62 -2.80
C ARG A 76 -0.68 2.85 -1.30
N ILE A 77 -1.05 4.06 -0.90
CA ILE A 77 -1.40 4.33 0.50
C ILE A 77 -2.65 3.53 0.89
N PRO A 78 -2.66 2.84 2.04
CA PRO A 78 -3.84 2.16 2.55
C PRO A 78 -4.98 3.14 2.78
N ARG A 79 -6.19 2.76 2.38
CA ARG A 79 -7.42 3.52 2.67
C ARG A 79 -8.32 2.72 3.61
N PRO A 80 -7.98 2.65 4.91
CA PRO A 80 -8.67 1.80 5.88
C PRO A 80 -10.12 2.23 6.14
N SER A 81 -10.54 3.42 5.68
CA SER A 81 -11.93 3.86 5.71
C SER A 81 -12.76 3.31 4.54
N GLN A 82 -12.13 2.87 3.46
CA GLN A 82 -12.81 2.47 2.21
C GLN A 82 -12.78 0.95 2.00
N GLU A 83 -11.61 0.32 2.08
CA GLU A 83 -11.40 -1.08 1.70
C GLU A 83 -10.79 -1.85 2.87
N TYR A 84 -11.64 -2.56 3.63
CA TYR A 84 -11.21 -3.36 4.76
C TYR A 84 -12.20 -4.49 5.06
N PHE A 85 -11.71 -5.54 5.71
CA PHE A 85 -12.53 -6.51 6.41
C PHE A 85 -12.24 -6.46 7.91
N ARG A 86 -13.15 -7.03 8.71
CA ARG A 86 -13.06 -7.00 10.17
C ARG A 86 -12.71 -8.38 10.71
N ILE A 87 -11.83 -8.41 11.70
CA ILE A 87 -11.49 -9.61 12.47
C ILE A 87 -12.02 -9.38 13.88
N PRO A 88 -13.02 -10.16 14.34
CA PRO A 88 -13.53 -10.04 15.70
C PRO A 88 -12.45 -10.41 16.72
N ASP A 89 -12.54 -9.82 17.91
CA ASP A 89 -11.64 -10.18 18.99
C ASP A 89 -11.78 -11.65 19.38
N ASN A 90 -10.67 -12.28 19.79
CA ASN A 90 -10.59 -13.72 20.13
C ASN A 90 -11.08 -14.69 19.03
N GLN A 91 -11.09 -14.28 17.77
CA GLN A 91 -11.42 -15.16 16.65
C GLN A 91 -10.25 -15.30 15.68
N ALA A 92 -10.12 -16.50 15.11
CA ALA A 92 -9.23 -16.76 13.99
C ALA A 92 -10.00 -16.59 12.67
N VAL A 93 -9.49 -15.74 11.78
CA VAL A 93 -10.05 -15.54 10.45
C VAL A 93 -9.01 -15.97 9.42
N MET A 94 -9.40 -16.88 8.53
CA MET A 94 -8.59 -17.28 7.37
C MET A 94 -9.12 -16.58 6.13
N ALA A 95 -8.26 -15.83 5.43
CA ALA A 95 -8.61 -15.12 4.21
C ALA A 95 -7.81 -15.68 3.03
N ALA A 96 -8.50 -16.30 2.06
CA ALA A 96 -7.89 -16.66 0.79
C ALA A 96 -7.81 -15.42 -0.11
N VAL A 97 -6.62 -15.13 -0.66
CA VAL A 97 -6.38 -13.97 -1.51
C VAL A 97 -6.13 -14.44 -2.94
N SER A 98 -6.98 -14.00 -3.87
CA SER A 98 -6.83 -14.26 -5.31
C SER A 98 -6.63 -12.93 -6.05
N PRO A 99 -5.40 -12.52 -6.34
CA PRO A 99 -5.13 -11.25 -7.01
C PRO A 99 -5.47 -11.34 -8.51
N ASN A 100 -6.21 -10.35 -9.01
CA ASN A 100 -6.44 -10.16 -10.44
C ASN A 100 -5.54 -9.03 -10.95
N MET A 101 -4.71 -9.32 -11.94
CA MET A 101 -3.73 -8.37 -12.48
C MET A 101 -4.05 -8.01 -13.91
N ILE A 102 -4.11 -6.70 -14.18
CA ILE A 102 -4.24 -6.14 -15.52
C ILE A 102 -2.98 -5.33 -15.77
N LYS A 103 -2.23 -5.69 -16.82
CA LYS A 103 -1.02 -4.99 -17.24
C LYS A 103 -1.27 -4.30 -18.58
N THR A 104 -0.55 -3.20 -18.80
CA THR A 104 -0.46 -2.55 -20.10
C THR A 104 0.39 -3.40 -21.03
N SER A 105 0.01 -3.52 -22.30
CA SER A 105 0.81 -4.24 -23.28
C SER A 105 2.11 -3.51 -23.60
N ASP A 106 3.18 -4.27 -23.84
CA ASP A 106 4.48 -3.70 -24.18
C ASP A 106 4.44 -2.88 -25.48
N SER A 107 3.54 -3.20 -26.41
CA SER A 107 3.33 -2.42 -27.64
C SER A 107 2.97 -0.95 -27.39
N LEU A 108 2.39 -0.62 -26.22
CA LEU A 108 2.01 0.74 -25.87
C LEU A 108 3.20 1.61 -25.43
N THR A 109 4.37 1.04 -25.13
CA THR A 109 5.57 1.81 -24.78
C THR A 109 6.07 2.66 -25.94
N ASN A 110 5.78 2.26 -27.18
CA ASN A 110 6.19 2.98 -28.38
C ASN A 110 5.31 4.18 -28.72
N TYR A 111 4.18 4.36 -28.02
CA TYR A 111 3.28 5.48 -28.25
C TYR A 111 3.66 6.68 -27.37
N ASP A 112 3.78 7.85 -28.00
CA ASP A 112 3.97 9.13 -27.31
C ASP A 112 2.92 9.31 -26.21
N VAL A 113 3.36 9.73 -25.03
CA VAL A 113 2.54 9.99 -23.83
C VAL A 113 1.28 10.79 -24.17
N ARG A 114 1.39 11.81 -25.03
CA ARG A 114 0.27 12.68 -25.44
C ARG A 114 -0.81 11.93 -26.20
N LYS A 115 -0.45 10.91 -26.97
CA LYS A 115 -1.40 10.08 -27.73
C LYS A 115 -2.15 9.12 -26.80
N ARG A 116 -1.44 8.46 -25.88
CA ARG A 116 -2.05 7.48 -24.95
C ARG A 116 -2.70 8.09 -23.70
N LYS A 117 -2.39 9.36 -23.38
CA LYS A 117 -2.98 10.13 -22.28
C LYS A 117 -2.79 9.50 -20.88
N CYS A 118 -1.81 8.62 -20.74
CA CYS A 118 -1.38 8.02 -19.47
C CYS A 118 0.15 7.94 -19.42
N HIS A 119 0.71 7.81 -18.22
CA HIS A 119 2.15 7.69 -17.99
C HIS A 119 2.47 6.32 -17.38
N PHE A 120 3.61 5.74 -17.76
CA PHE A 120 4.26 4.65 -17.03
C PHE A 120 4.98 5.22 -15.79
N SER A 121 5.34 4.37 -14.82
CA SER A 121 5.94 4.83 -13.56
C SER A 121 7.20 5.66 -13.74
N TYR A 122 8.03 5.32 -14.73
CA TYR A 122 9.32 5.94 -15.02
C TYR A 122 9.22 7.23 -15.86
N GLU A 123 8.03 7.59 -16.35
CA GLU A 123 7.86 8.73 -17.27
C GLU A 123 7.48 10.02 -16.57
N ARG A 124 7.08 9.92 -15.30
CA ARG A 124 6.66 11.05 -14.51
C ARG A 124 7.09 10.85 -13.07
N ASN A 125 7.99 11.70 -12.61
CA ASN A 125 8.35 11.75 -11.21
C ASN A 125 7.28 12.52 -10.42
N LEU A 126 7.00 12.03 -9.22
CA LEU A 126 6.11 12.63 -8.24
C LEU A 126 6.96 13.22 -7.10
N LYS A 127 6.44 14.23 -6.39
CA LYS A 127 7.22 14.97 -5.38
C LYS A 127 7.34 14.21 -4.05
N PHE A 128 6.26 13.55 -3.66
CA PHE A 128 6.07 12.89 -2.37
C PHE A 128 6.02 11.37 -2.51
N PHE A 129 5.70 10.85 -3.70
CA PHE A 129 5.66 9.40 -3.97
C PHE A 129 6.84 8.94 -4.82
N ARG A 130 7.43 7.78 -4.48
CA ARG A 130 8.50 7.16 -5.27
C ARG A 130 8.00 6.57 -6.59
N VAL A 131 6.77 6.05 -6.63
CA VAL A 131 6.20 5.37 -7.79
C VAL A 131 5.00 6.13 -8.30
N TYR A 132 5.03 6.50 -9.59
CA TYR A 132 3.87 7.09 -10.23
C TYR A 132 2.73 6.07 -10.36
N THR A 133 1.58 6.47 -9.84
CA THR A 133 0.28 5.89 -10.15
C THR A 133 -0.71 7.03 -10.33
N LEU A 134 -1.81 6.79 -11.06
CA LEU A 134 -2.86 7.80 -11.21
C LEU A 134 -3.38 8.29 -9.85
N LEU A 135 -3.44 7.39 -8.87
CA LEU A 135 -3.93 7.70 -7.53
C LEU A 135 -2.96 8.60 -6.76
N ASN A 136 -1.66 8.27 -6.79
CA ASN A 136 -0.60 9.05 -6.14
C ASN A 136 -0.54 10.45 -6.75
N CYS A 137 -0.56 10.55 -8.09
CA CYS A 137 -0.56 11.84 -8.79
C CYS A 137 -1.79 12.69 -8.43
N LYS A 138 -2.98 12.09 -8.35
CA LYS A 138 -4.19 12.81 -7.92
C LYS A 138 -4.11 13.26 -6.46
N MET A 139 -3.48 12.46 -5.59
CA MET A 139 -3.30 12.82 -4.19
C MET A 139 -2.36 14.02 -4.05
N GLU A 140 -1.22 14.06 -4.75
CA GLU A 140 -0.33 15.23 -4.73
C GLU A 140 -1.01 16.47 -5.30
N CYS A 141 -1.75 16.32 -6.40
CA CYS A 141 -2.49 17.41 -7.02
C CYS A 141 -3.52 18.01 -6.05
N LEU A 142 -4.33 17.15 -5.42
CA LEU A 142 -5.31 17.57 -4.43
C LEU A 142 -4.65 18.25 -3.24
N THR A 143 -3.56 17.68 -2.72
CA THR A 143 -2.79 18.22 -1.59
C THR A 143 -2.26 19.61 -1.89
N ASN A 144 -1.62 19.79 -3.05
CA ASN A 144 -1.08 21.08 -3.46
C ASN A 144 -2.20 22.12 -3.62
N PHE A 145 -3.31 21.73 -4.25
CA PHE A 145 -4.49 22.60 -4.38
C PHE A 145 -5.06 23.00 -3.02
N THR A 146 -5.23 22.04 -2.11
CA THR A 146 -5.75 22.30 -0.76
C THR A 146 -4.81 23.21 0.03
N LEU A 147 -3.49 23.01 -0.05
CA LEU A 147 -2.52 23.88 0.61
C LEU A 147 -2.60 25.32 0.07
N GLN A 148 -2.64 25.47 -1.26
CA GLN A 148 -2.70 26.79 -1.90
C GLN A 148 -4.00 27.54 -1.57
N TYR A 149 -5.13 26.84 -1.54
CA TYR A 149 -6.43 27.44 -1.33
C TYR A 149 -6.76 27.66 0.16
N CYS A 150 -6.46 26.69 1.02
CA CYS A 150 -6.84 26.70 2.44
C CYS A 150 -5.70 27.13 3.38
N GLY A 151 -4.44 27.05 2.96
CA GLY A 151 -3.28 27.28 3.84
C GLY A 151 -2.93 26.11 4.77
N CYS A 152 -3.60 24.96 4.63
CA CYS A 152 -3.34 23.74 5.40
C CYS A 152 -3.68 22.48 4.59
N VAL A 153 -3.24 21.31 5.06
CA VAL A 153 -3.54 20.00 4.47
C VAL A 153 -4.04 19.03 5.53
N GLY A 154 -4.77 17.99 5.10
CA GLY A 154 -5.20 16.92 6.01
C GLY A 154 -4.00 16.07 6.45
N PHE A 155 -4.06 15.48 7.65
CA PHE A 155 -2.96 14.67 8.19
C PHE A 155 -2.52 13.50 7.29
N TYR A 156 -3.43 12.97 6.47
CA TYR A 156 -3.15 11.87 5.54
C TYR A 156 -2.63 12.34 4.18
N MET A 157 -2.71 13.65 3.91
CA MET A 157 -2.19 14.23 2.68
C MET A 157 -0.67 14.40 2.81
N PRO A 158 0.10 14.06 1.77
CA PRO A 158 1.56 14.17 1.77
C PRO A 158 2.10 15.60 1.88
#